data_AF-A0A841M8P5-F1
#
_entry.id   AF-A0A841M8P5-F1
#
_cell.length_a   1.000
_cell.length_b   1.000
_cell.length_c   1.000
_cell.angle_alpha   90.00
_cell.angle_beta   90.00
_cell.angle_gamma   90.00
#
_symmetry.space_group_name_H-M   'P 1'
#
loop_
_entity.id
_entity.type
_entity.pdbx_description
1 polymer ?
#
loop_
_entity_poly.entity_id
_entity_poly.type
_entity_poly.pdbx_seq_one_letter_code
_entity_poly.pdbx_strand_id
1 'polypeptide(L)'
;MSYIIAHVVFDNTRTTYPVNCLRTDLRIGDEVVVKMNNRPLKWAQISDINFLNWNCQNTIECLASEASFTKDGIVLPPGKSHSVKGLARPYDLAVLLYKIGWLPRRAASKMYRMAYSATNRRQTSLILMRKNGIDVQIIEGLPTEEVKPNSVLSTSQSDGPFIRQPFHGSRDNILERTAKFAQSFLLNEGNIEAMVEPIQTTKALPKPPPRIRDHDDDLYSAIGGDGGPIYLSDGVWLTSDGGAHDWGR
;
A
#
# COMPACT_ATOMS: atom_id res chain seq x y z
N MET A 1 3.28 -2.26 5.71
CA MET A 1 2.74 -2.93 4.51
C MET A 1 3.16 -2.11 3.30
N SER A 2 3.80 -2.73 2.31
CA SER A 2 3.96 -2.14 0.97
C SER A 2 2.75 -2.50 0.12
N TYR A 3 2.55 -1.77 -0.97
CA TYR A 3 1.65 -2.20 -2.04
C TYR A 3 2.40 -2.74 -3.26
N ILE A 4 3.75 -2.63 -3.24
CA ILE A 4 4.66 -3.23 -4.21
C ILE A 4 4.85 -4.70 -3.83
N ILE A 5 4.48 -5.60 -4.74
CA ILE A 5 4.58 -7.04 -4.58
C ILE A 5 5.53 -7.58 -5.63
N ALA A 6 6.64 -8.15 -5.17
CA ALA A 6 7.54 -8.91 -6.04
C ALA A 6 7.07 -10.37 -6.08
N HIS A 7 7.05 -10.97 -7.26
CA HIS A 7 6.87 -12.42 -7.39
C HIS A 7 8.24 -13.03 -7.59
N VAL A 8 8.62 -13.93 -6.68
CA VAL A 8 9.95 -14.52 -6.66
C VAL A 8 9.89 -16.02 -6.93
N VAL A 9 10.97 -16.54 -7.48
CA VAL A 9 11.17 -17.97 -7.71
C VAL A 9 12.27 -18.45 -6.76
N PHE A 10 11.95 -19.44 -5.93
CA PHE A 10 12.92 -20.12 -5.08
C PHE A 10 13.56 -21.29 -5.84
N ASP A 11 14.84 -21.56 -5.58
CA ASP A 11 15.64 -22.61 -6.23
C ASP A 11 14.85 -23.86 -6.66
N ASN A 12 15.00 -24.24 -7.93
CA ASN A 12 14.44 -25.44 -8.55
C ASN A 12 12.90 -25.56 -8.60
N THR A 13 12.16 -24.56 -8.14
CA THR A 13 10.72 -24.51 -8.33
C THR A 13 10.38 -23.66 -9.56
N ARG A 14 9.50 -24.13 -10.46
CA ARG A 14 8.95 -23.28 -11.54
C ARG A 14 7.80 -22.39 -11.06
N THR A 15 7.51 -22.41 -9.76
CA THR A 15 6.41 -21.69 -9.14
C THR A 15 6.87 -20.35 -8.62
N THR A 16 6.12 -19.30 -8.97
CA THR A 16 6.31 -17.94 -8.49
C THR A 16 5.54 -17.71 -7.19
N TYR A 17 6.16 -17.04 -6.22
CA TYR A 17 5.56 -16.74 -4.92
C TYR A 17 5.50 -15.23 -4.67
N PRO A 18 4.35 -14.66 -4.27
CA PRO A 18 4.24 -13.25 -3.99
C PRO A 18 4.87 -12.90 -2.63
N VAL A 19 5.74 -11.89 -2.62
CA VAL A 19 6.40 -11.37 -1.43
C VAL A 19 6.29 -9.85 -1.37
N ASN A 20 6.16 -9.32 -0.15
CA ASN A 20 6.10 -7.89 0.10
C ASN A 20 7.46 -7.26 -0.27
N CYS A 21 7.44 -6.15 -1.01
CA CYS A 21 8.64 -5.45 -1.43
C CYS A 21 8.63 -4.02 -0.90
N LEU A 22 9.59 -3.67 -0.04
CA LEU A 22 9.73 -2.33 0.54
C LEU A 22 10.84 -1.52 -0.16
N ARG A 23 11.21 -1.92 -1.37
CA ARG A 23 12.27 -1.33 -2.16
C ARG A 23 11.76 -0.94 -3.54
N THR A 24 12.24 0.19 -4.02
CA THR A 24 11.88 0.76 -5.33
C THR A 24 12.98 0.58 -6.37
N ASP A 25 14.18 0.18 -5.95
CA ASP A 25 15.34 -0.02 -6.81
C ASP A 25 15.42 -1.42 -7.43
N LEU A 26 14.59 -2.36 -6.98
CA LEU A 26 14.57 -3.74 -7.45
C LEU A 26 13.92 -3.88 -8.84
N ARG A 27 14.44 -4.81 -9.63
CA ARG A 27 14.03 -5.09 -11.00
C ARG A 27 13.79 -6.58 -11.22
N ILE A 28 13.08 -6.90 -12.29
CA ILE A 28 12.92 -8.29 -12.76
C ILE A 28 14.32 -8.85 -13.10
N GLY A 29 14.59 -10.06 -12.63
CA GLY A 29 15.88 -10.74 -12.77
C GLY A 29 16.82 -10.55 -11.58
N ASP A 30 16.57 -9.57 -10.70
CA ASP A 30 17.42 -9.36 -9.52
C ASP A 30 17.35 -10.55 -8.56
N GLU A 31 18.50 -10.89 -8.00
CA GLU A 31 18.63 -11.89 -6.94
C GLU A 31 18.45 -11.22 -5.58
N VAL A 32 17.61 -11.82 -4.73
CA VAL A 32 17.21 -11.24 -3.45
C VAL A 32 17.24 -12.26 -2.33
N VAL A 33 17.37 -11.75 -1.11
CA VAL A 33 17.16 -12.51 0.11
C VAL A 33 15.77 -12.18 0.64
N VAL A 34 14.96 -13.22 0.84
CA VAL A 34 13.60 -13.14 1.36
C VAL A 34 13.60 -13.57 2.81
N LYS A 35 13.03 -12.71 3.66
CA LYS A 35 12.67 -13.04 5.04
C LYS A 35 11.34 -13.77 5.03
N MET A 36 11.42 -15.05 5.37
CA MET A 36 10.28 -15.94 5.50
C MET A 36 9.69 -15.80 6.91
N ASN A 37 8.36 -15.89 7.05
CA ASN A 37 7.73 -15.85 8.37
C ASN A 37 8.20 -17.05 9.22
N ASN A 38 8.81 -16.78 10.38
CA ASN A 38 9.33 -17.77 11.33
C ASN A 38 10.21 -18.88 10.71
N ARG A 39 10.92 -18.57 9.63
CA ARG A 39 11.79 -19.51 8.91
C ARG A 39 13.13 -18.83 8.54
N PRO A 40 14.17 -19.62 8.23
CA PRO A 40 15.43 -19.07 7.76
C PRO A 40 15.25 -18.20 6.50
N LEU A 41 16.18 -17.26 6.33
CA LEU A 41 16.31 -16.48 5.11
C LEU A 41 16.49 -17.39 3.90
N LYS A 42 15.88 -17.02 2.77
CA LYS A 42 16.01 -17.76 1.52
C LYS A 42 16.48 -16.87 0.39
N TRP A 43 17.34 -17.40 -0.46
CA TRP A 43 17.64 -16.80 -1.75
C TRP A 43 16.49 -17.02 -2.72
N ALA A 44 16.22 -16.05 -3.57
CA ALA A 44 15.25 -16.15 -4.66
C ALA A 44 15.59 -15.17 -5.78
N GLN A 45 15.01 -15.39 -6.96
CA GLN A 45 15.09 -14.45 -8.08
C GLN A 45 13.75 -13.77 -8.33
N ILE A 46 13.74 -12.46 -8.60
CA ILE A 46 12.52 -11.73 -8.96
C ILE A 46 12.10 -12.10 -10.38
N SER A 47 10.93 -12.72 -10.50
CA SER A 47 10.29 -13.02 -11.79
C SER A 47 9.36 -11.90 -12.26
N ASP A 48 8.80 -11.12 -11.34
CA ASP A 48 7.82 -10.09 -11.66
C ASP A 48 7.66 -9.06 -10.53
N ILE A 49 7.18 -7.87 -10.85
CA ILE A 49 6.84 -6.81 -9.88
C ILE A 49 5.49 -6.21 -10.25
N ASN A 50 4.56 -6.21 -9.29
CA ASN A 50 3.21 -5.68 -9.48
C ASN A 50 2.80 -4.79 -8.30
N PHE A 51 1.91 -3.84 -8.56
CA PHE A 51 1.32 -2.98 -7.55
C PHE A 51 -0.09 -3.51 -7.21
N LEU A 52 -0.20 -4.25 -6.11
CA LEU A 52 -1.38 -5.08 -5.82
C LEU A 52 -2.00 -4.85 -4.44
N ASN A 53 -1.27 -4.20 -3.52
CA ASN A 53 -1.72 -4.00 -2.13
C ASN A 53 -2.10 -5.30 -1.39
N TRP A 54 -1.39 -6.40 -1.68
CA TRP A 54 -1.60 -7.69 -1.03
C TRP A 54 -0.91 -7.74 0.33
N ASN A 55 -1.54 -8.44 1.29
CA ASN A 55 -0.91 -8.74 2.56
C ASN A 55 -0.07 -10.01 2.44
N CYS A 56 1.19 -9.87 2.06
CA CYS A 56 2.13 -10.99 1.98
C CYS A 56 2.77 -11.27 3.34
N GLN A 57 2.87 -12.55 3.71
CA GLN A 57 3.54 -12.98 4.96
C GLN A 57 5.06 -12.87 4.89
N ASN A 58 5.64 -12.97 3.70
CA ASN A 58 7.09 -12.91 3.47
C ASN A 58 7.48 -11.57 2.86
N THR A 59 8.67 -11.08 3.16
CA THR A 59 9.17 -9.77 2.71
C THR A 59 10.57 -9.89 2.14
N ILE A 60 10.89 -9.14 1.09
CA ILE A 60 12.27 -8.99 0.62
C ILE A 60 13.07 -8.21 1.65
N GLU A 61 14.17 -8.80 2.12
CA GLU A 61 15.04 -8.22 3.13
C GLU A 61 16.18 -7.42 2.51
N CYS A 62 16.76 -7.89 1.41
CA CYS A 62 17.83 -7.19 0.68
C CYS A 62 18.10 -7.83 -0.69
N LEU A 63 18.98 -7.19 -1.49
CA LEU A 63 19.60 -7.84 -2.64
C LEU A 63 20.54 -8.97 -2.17
N ALA A 64 20.69 -10.03 -2.96
CA ALA A 64 21.64 -11.10 -2.66
C ALA A 64 23.08 -10.56 -2.53
N SER A 65 23.45 -9.58 -3.35
CA SER A 65 24.76 -8.90 -3.27
C SER A 65 24.99 -8.12 -1.96
N GLU A 66 23.94 -7.85 -1.19
CA GLU A 66 24.01 -7.17 0.12
C GLU A 66 24.05 -8.16 1.30
N ALA A 67 24.08 -9.46 1.02
CA ALA A 67 24.13 -10.52 2.00
C ALA A 67 25.39 -11.39 1.84
N SER A 68 25.74 -12.11 2.91
CA SER A 68 26.83 -13.09 2.91
C SER A 68 26.25 -14.50 2.92
N PHE A 69 26.69 -15.34 1.99
CA PHE A 69 26.31 -16.75 1.92
C PHE A 69 27.40 -17.60 2.56
N THR A 70 27.11 -18.17 3.72
CA THR A 70 28.04 -19.02 4.48
C THR A 70 27.54 -20.46 4.50
N LYS A 71 28.36 -21.38 5.02
CA LYS A 71 27.95 -22.79 5.21
C LYS A 71 26.79 -22.94 6.20
N ASP A 72 26.64 -21.98 7.11
CA ASP A 72 25.60 -21.95 8.14
C ASP A 72 24.31 -21.26 7.67
N GLY A 73 24.30 -20.70 6.45
CA GLY A 73 23.15 -20.06 5.83
C GLY A 73 23.43 -18.64 5.34
N ILE A 74 22.36 -17.85 5.18
CA ILE A 74 22.44 -16.47 4.72
C ILE A 74 22.58 -15.55 5.94
N VAL A 75 23.62 -14.72 5.93
CA VAL A 75 23.92 -13.74 6.98
C VAL A 75 23.74 -12.33 6.42
N LEU A 76 23.09 -11.46 7.18
CA LEU A 76 22.88 -10.06 6.83
C LEU A 76 23.92 -9.19 7.54
N PRO A 77 24.92 -8.63 6.83
CA PRO A 77 25.93 -7.81 7.46
C PRO A 77 25.31 -6.51 8.00
N PRO A 78 25.63 -6.11 9.25
CA PRO A 78 25.07 -4.89 9.85
C PRO A 78 25.31 -3.67 8.97
N GLY A 79 24.22 -2.93 8.69
CA GLY A 79 24.27 -1.68 7.91
C GLY A 79 24.50 -1.83 6.40
N LYS A 80 24.68 -3.05 5.88
CA LYS A 80 24.82 -3.29 4.42
C LYS A 80 23.53 -3.78 3.76
N SER A 81 22.69 -4.49 4.51
CA SER A 81 21.42 -5.01 4.02
C SER A 81 20.31 -3.98 4.23
N HIS A 82 19.71 -3.50 3.13
CA HIS A 82 18.65 -2.50 3.18
C HIS A 82 17.30 -3.14 2.86
N SER A 83 16.45 -3.30 3.89
CA SER A 83 15.08 -3.82 3.72
C SER A 83 14.08 -2.80 3.22
N VAL A 84 14.39 -1.50 3.36
CA VAL A 84 13.55 -0.40 2.86
C VAL A 84 14.39 0.56 2.03
N LYS A 85 13.92 0.90 0.82
CA LYS A 85 14.61 1.87 -0.05
C LYS A 85 13.64 2.59 -0.99
N GLY A 86 13.74 3.92 -0.99
CA GLY A 86 12.85 4.82 -1.74
C GLY A 86 11.43 4.86 -1.18
N LEU A 87 10.46 5.30 -1.99
CA LEU A 87 9.08 5.50 -1.56
C LEU A 87 8.24 4.24 -1.78
N ALA A 88 8.29 3.31 -0.83
CA ALA A 88 7.53 2.07 -0.87
C ALA A 88 6.34 2.04 0.12
N ARG A 89 6.33 2.91 1.14
CA ARG A 89 5.24 2.98 2.14
C ARG A 89 4.51 4.32 2.07
N PRO A 90 3.17 4.34 2.24
CA PRO A 90 2.42 5.59 2.32
C PRO A 90 2.92 6.55 3.41
N TYR A 91 3.43 6.02 4.52
CA TYR A 91 4.02 6.82 5.59
C TYR A 91 5.27 7.59 5.13
N ASP A 92 6.12 6.99 4.28
CA ASP A 92 7.31 7.66 3.77
C ASP A 92 6.92 8.86 2.87
N LEU A 93 5.86 8.71 2.09
CA LEU A 93 5.28 9.81 1.32
C LEU A 93 4.73 10.91 2.24
N ALA A 94 4.00 10.55 3.31
CA ALA A 94 3.47 11.50 4.28
C ALA A 94 4.58 12.34 4.96
N VAL A 95 5.70 11.69 5.33
CA VAL A 95 6.90 12.35 5.87
C VAL A 95 7.51 13.29 4.82
N LEU A 96 7.61 12.84 3.57
CA LEU A 96 8.12 13.67 2.48
C LEU A 96 7.25 14.91 2.28
N LEU A 97 5.94 14.75 2.15
CA LEU A 97 4.98 15.84 1.96
C LEU A 97 5.12 16.90 3.06
N TYR A 98 5.14 16.47 4.32
CA TYR A 98 5.35 17.37 5.45
C TYR A 98 6.68 18.13 5.33
N LYS A 99 7.78 17.43 4.99
CA LYS A 99 9.11 18.03 4.83
C LYS A 99 9.16 19.07 3.71
N ILE A 100 8.44 18.86 2.62
CA ILE A 100 8.41 19.81 1.49
C ILE A 100 7.34 20.91 1.65
N GLY A 101 6.70 21.01 2.81
CA GLY A 101 5.80 22.12 3.13
C GLY A 101 4.33 21.90 2.79
N TRP A 102 3.93 20.67 2.47
CA TRP A 102 2.50 20.35 2.39
C TRP A 102 1.89 20.29 3.79
N LEU A 103 0.75 20.94 3.95
CA LEU A 103 0.10 21.10 5.23
C LEU A 103 -0.73 19.83 5.56
N PRO A 104 -0.50 19.17 6.72
CA PRO A 104 -1.33 18.05 7.12
C PRO A 104 -2.75 18.50 7.49
N ARG A 105 -3.72 17.68 7.09
CA ARG A 105 -5.16 17.93 7.24
C ARG A 105 -5.84 16.73 7.88
N ARG A 106 -6.95 16.97 8.60
CA ARG A 106 -7.81 15.89 9.09
C ARG A 106 -8.95 15.68 8.10
N ALA A 107 -8.93 14.57 7.37
CA ALA A 107 -10.04 14.27 6.46
C ALA A 107 -11.36 14.10 7.25
N ALA A 108 -12.44 14.70 6.76
CA ALA A 108 -13.78 14.50 7.33
C ALA A 108 -14.27 13.05 7.14
N SER A 109 -13.92 12.43 6.00
CA SER A 109 -14.27 11.04 5.70
C SER A 109 -13.25 10.06 6.29
N LYS A 110 -13.75 9.04 6.99
CA LYS A 110 -12.94 7.94 7.55
C LYS A 110 -12.25 7.06 6.50
N MET A 111 -12.62 7.18 5.22
CA MET A 111 -11.98 6.43 4.13
C MET A 111 -10.52 6.86 3.93
N TYR A 112 -10.21 8.13 4.22
CA TYR A 112 -8.87 8.71 4.09
C TYR A 112 -8.17 8.64 5.43
N ARG A 113 -7.00 8.00 5.42
CA ARG A 113 -6.18 7.83 6.62
C ARG A 113 -5.29 9.03 6.86
N MET A 114 -4.87 9.69 5.78
CA MET A 114 -4.03 10.89 5.81
C MET A 114 -4.49 11.83 4.69
N ALA A 115 -4.44 13.13 4.94
CA ALA A 115 -4.77 14.15 3.96
C ALA A 115 -3.78 15.31 4.07
N TYR A 116 -3.42 15.89 2.95
CA TYR A 116 -2.50 17.02 2.85
C TYR A 116 -3.06 18.05 1.88
N SER A 117 -2.79 19.32 2.14
CA SER A 117 -3.10 20.41 1.23
C SER A 117 -1.88 21.29 0.98
N ALA A 118 -1.75 21.80 -0.23
CA ALA A 118 -0.82 22.86 -0.55
C ALA A 118 -1.51 23.89 -1.44
N THR A 119 -1.06 25.14 -1.33
CA THR A 119 -1.51 26.23 -2.18
C THR A 119 -0.30 26.78 -2.90
N ASN A 120 -0.39 26.95 -4.21
CA ASN A 120 0.63 27.59 -5.01
C ASN A 120 0.16 29.01 -5.40
N ARG A 121 0.71 29.64 -6.45
CA ARG A 121 0.34 31.01 -6.83
C ARG A 121 -1.06 31.13 -7.43
N ARG A 122 -1.67 30.02 -7.86
CA ARG A 122 -2.89 30.01 -8.67
C ARG A 122 -3.98 29.10 -8.12
N GLN A 123 -3.59 28.01 -7.48
CA GLN A 123 -4.45 26.87 -7.20
C GLN A 123 -4.16 26.29 -5.82
N THR A 124 -5.10 25.50 -5.34
CA THR A 124 -4.96 24.66 -4.14
C THR A 124 -5.04 23.20 -4.56
N SER A 125 -4.13 22.37 -4.07
CA SER A 125 -4.18 20.93 -4.30
C SER A 125 -4.30 20.16 -3.00
N LEU A 126 -5.03 19.05 -3.08
CA LEU A 126 -5.26 18.11 -1.99
C LEU A 126 -4.67 16.75 -2.39
N ILE A 127 -3.94 16.12 -1.48
CA ILE A 127 -3.50 14.72 -1.59
C ILE A 127 -4.18 13.93 -0.48
N LEU A 128 -5.02 12.97 -0.87
CA LEU A 128 -5.88 12.19 0.01
C LEU A 128 -5.45 10.72 -0.04
N MET A 129 -4.84 10.22 1.03
CA MET A 129 -4.33 8.85 1.09
C MET A 129 -5.35 7.92 1.76
N ARG A 130 -5.81 6.91 1.02
CA ARG A 130 -6.71 5.84 1.50
C ARG A 130 -6.00 4.50 1.55
N LYS A 131 -6.65 3.48 2.09
CA LYS A 131 -6.05 2.13 2.24
C LYS A 131 -5.54 1.53 0.92
N ASN A 132 -6.25 1.78 -0.18
CA ASN A 132 -6.04 1.12 -1.48
C ASN A 132 -5.65 2.12 -2.60
N GLY A 133 -5.10 3.29 -2.26
CA GLY A 133 -4.73 4.27 -3.27
C GLY A 133 -4.54 5.67 -2.71
N ILE A 134 -4.26 6.59 -3.63
CA ILE A 134 -4.14 8.02 -3.36
C ILE A 134 -5.05 8.74 -4.34
N ASP A 135 -5.84 9.66 -3.84
CA ASP A 135 -6.66 10.53 -4.67
C ASP A 135 -6.08 11.94 -4.59
N VAL A 136 -6.05 12.64 -5.73
CA VAL A 136 -5.51 13.99 -5.85
C VAL A 136 -6.60 14.91 -6.37
N GLN A 137 -6.75 16.06 -5.75
CA GLN A 137 -7.66 17.10 -6.23
C GLN A 137 -6.87 18.36 -6.51
N ILE A 138 -7.20 19.03 -7.60
CA ILE A 138 -6.66 20.35 -7.95
C ILE A 138 -7.86 21.30 -8.04
N ILE A 139 -7.84 22.35 -7.26
CA ILE A 139 -8.92 23.33 -7.10
C ILE A 139 -8.39 24.67 -7.62
N GLU A 140 -9.12 25.27 -8.55
CA GLU A 140 -8.80 26.59 -9.07
C GLU A 140 -9.00 27.66 -7.99
N GLY A 141 -8.01 28.52 -7.84
CA GLY A 141 -8.05 29.61 -6.87
C GLY A 141 -7.39 29.30 -5.53
N LEU A 142 -7.28 30.38 -4.75
CA LEU A 142 -6.71 30.39 -3.42
C LEU A 142 -7.82 30.18 -2.37
N PRO A 143 -7.51 29.57 -1.22
CA PRO A 143 -8.50 29.41 -0.17
C PRO A 143 -8.96 30.78 0.33
N THR A 144 -10.27 30.92 0.58
CA THR A 144 -10.88 32.16 1.10
C THR A 144 -10.48 32.45 2.53
N GLU A 145 -10.12 31.41 3.28
CA GLU A 145 -9.68 31.50 4.68
C GLU A 145 -8.30 30.86 4.85
N GLU A 146 -7.58 31.29 5.89
CA GLU A 146 -6.30 30.69 6.24
C GLU A 146 -6.46 29.22 6.65
N VAL A 147 -5.76 28.35 5.93
CA VAL A 147 -5.81 26.91 6.14
C VAL A 147 -4.90 26.53 7.32
N LYS A 148 -5.50 26.21 8.47
CA LYS A 148 -4.75 25.84 9.70
C LYS A 148 -4.29 24.38 9.72
N PRO A 149 -3.06 24.05 10.16
CA PRO A 149 -2.62 22.66 10.29
C PRO A 149 -3.60 21.80 11.09
N ASN A 150 -3.81 20.56 10.66
CA ASN A 150 -4.69 19.57 11.31
C ASN A 150 -6.17 19.98 11.45
N SER A 151 -6.62 21.08 10.82
CA SER A 151 -8.05 21.39 10.77
C SER A 151 -8.78 20.45 9.80
N VAL A 152 -10.10 20.34 10.01
CA VAL A 152 -10.93 19.41 9.26
C VAL A 152 -10.98 19.83 7.79
N LEU A 153 -10.79 18.88 6.90
CA LEU A 153 -10.90 19.02 5.46
C LEU A 153 -12.18 18.31 5.03
N SER A 154 -13.19 19.10 4.71
CA SER A 154 -14.34 18.66 3.92
C SER A 154 -14.02 18.92 2.45
N THR A 155 -14.15 17.90 1.61
CA THR A 155 -13.86 18.00 0.18
C THR A 155 -15.12 17.67 -0.61
N SER A 156 -15.53 18.52 -1.55
CA SER A 156 -16.46 18.10 -2.58
C SER A 156 -15.68 17.71 -3.84
N GLN A 157 -16.05 16.59 -4.46
CA GLN A 157 -15.41 16.14 -5.71
C GLN A 157 -15.74 17.07 -6.90
N SER A 158 -16.69 17.99 -6.73
CA SER A 158 -17.08 18.98 -7.75
C SER A 158 -16.17 20.22 -7.81
N ASP A 159 -15.32 20.43 -6.80
CA ASP A 159 -14.59 21.71 -6.65
C ASP A 159 -13.41 21.86 -7.62
N GLY A 160 -13.14 20.82 -8.41
CA GLY A 160 -12.10 20.81 -9.43
C GLY A 160 -11.74 19.38 -9.84
N PRO A 161 -10.79 19.19 -10.78
CA PRO A 161 -10.34 17.87 -11.21
C PRO A 161 -10.00 16.96 -10.02
N PHE A 162 -10.70 15.83 -9.93
CA PHE A 162 -10.52 14.82 -8.88
C PHE A 162 -10.01 13.51 -9.51
N ILE A 163 -8.75 13.20 -9.25
CA ILE A 163 -7.99 12.13 -9.92
C ILE A 163 -7.76 10.98 -8.94
N ARG A 164 -8.35 9.82 -9.21
CA ARG A 164 -8.26 8.64 -8.32
C ARG A 164 -7.15 7.70 -8.77
N GLN A 165 -6.15 7.45 -7.92
CA GLN A 165 -5.04 6.54 -8.22
C GLN A 165 -5.13 5.27 -7.36
N PRO A 166 -5.78 4.19 -7.85
CA PRO A 166 -5.82 2.93 -7.13
C PRO A 166 -4.44 2.25 -7.14
N PHE A 167 -4.01 1.68 -6.01
CA PHE A 167 -2.77 0.90 -5.95
C PHE A 167 -2.82 -0.32 -6.86
N HIS A 168 -3.93 -1.06 -6.82
CA HIS A 168 -4.14 -2.23 -7.63
C HIS A 168 -4.23 -1.86 -9.12
N GLY A 169 -3.52 -2.58 -9.99
CA GLY A 169 -3.58 -2.36 -11.43
C GLY A 169 -2.69 -1.24 -11.94
N SER A 170 -2.02 -0.50 -11.05
CA SER A 170 -1.07 0.52 -11.47
C SER A 170 0.14 -0.10 -12.16
N ARG A 171 0.63 0.58 -13.20
CA ARG A 171 1.86 0.23 -13.92
C ARG A 171 3.11 0.75 -13.21
N ASP A 172 2.97 1.88 -12.53
CA ASP A 172 4.08 2.62 -11.93
C ASP A 172 3.88 2.80 -10.43
N ASN A 173 4.94 3.17 -9.70
CA ASN A 173 4.88 3.50 -8.28
C ASN A 173 4.12 4.84 -8.06
N ILE A 174 2.85 4.74 -7.66
CA ILE A 174 2.00 5.89 -7.32
C ILE A 174 2.60 6.80 -6.26
N LEU A 175 3.34 6.27 -5.27
CA LEU A 175 3.92 7.10 -4.21
C LEU A 175 5.00 8.03 -4.78
N GLU A 176 5.86 7.52 -5.65
CA GLU A 176 6.88 8.33 -6.32
C GLU A 176 6.27 9.33 -7.29
N ARG A 177 5.25 8.93 -8.05
CA ARG A 177 4.51 9.83 -8.94
C ARG A 177 3.85 10.97 -8.17
N THR A 178 3.20 10.64 -7.05
CA THR A 178 2.58 11.63 -6.16
C THR A 178 3.63 12.55 -5.54
N ALA A 179 4.81 12.04 -5.17
CA ALA A 179 5.90 12.88 -4.65
C ALA A 179 6.43 13.86 -5.71
N LYS A 180 6.59 13.42 -6.97
CA LYS A 180 7.00 14.27 -8.09
C LYS A 180 5.95 15.35 -8.35
N PHE A 181 4.68 14.98 -8.42
CA PHE A 181 3.57 15.92 -8.51
C PHE A 181 3.61 16.95 -7.37
N ALA A 182 3.79 16.48 -6.12
CA ALA A 182 3.76 17.34 -4.96
C ALA A 182 4.86 18.41 -4.98
N GLN A 183 6.05 18.07 -5.49
CA GLN A 183 7.15 19.02 -5.68
C GLN A 183 6.85 20.00 -6.84
N SER A 184 6.42 19.47 -7.98
CA SER A 184 6.13 20.25 -9.20
C SER A 184 4.99 21.25 -8.97
N PHE A 185 3.97 20.85 -8.21
CA PHE A 185 2.84 21.71 -7.82
C PHE A 185 3.29 22.94 -7.05
N LEU A 186 4.20 22.78 -6.07
CA LEU A 186 4.73 23.89 -5.28
C LEU A 186 5.55 24.86 -6.14
N LEU A 187 6.21 24.34 -7.18
CA LEU A 187 7.00 25.12 -8.13
C LEU A 187 6.14 25.82 -9.20
N ASN A 188 4.83 25.59 -9.22
CA ASN A 188 3.90 26.08 -10.26
C ASN A 188 4.28 25.60 -11.67
N GLU A 189 4.79 24.37 -11.77
CA GLU A 189 5.04 23.74 -13.07
C GLU A 189 3.72 23.47 -13.80
N GLY A 190 3.78 23.43 -15.14
CA GLY A 190 2.62 23.12 -15.98
C GLY A 190 2.47 21.62 -16.23
N ASN A 191 1.28 21.19 -16.65
CA ASN A 191 0.96 19.79 -17.02
C ASN A 191 1.26 18.79 -15.88
N ILE A 192 0.92 19.19 -14.66
CA ILE A 192 1.15 18.40 -13.45
C ILE A 192 0.10 17.29 -13.29
N GLU A 193 -1.06 17.44 -13.91
CA GLU A 193 -2.15 16.46 -13.93
C GLU A 193 -1.67 15.12 -14.49
N ALA A 194 -0.92 15.14 -15.60
CA ALA A 194 -0.35 13.95 -16.23
C ALA A 194 0.56 13.13 -15.29
N MET A 195 1.13 13.75 -14.25
CA MET A 195 1.95 13.06 -13.26
C MET A 195 1.10 12.17 -12.33
N VAL A 196 -0.15 12.55 -12.08
CA VAL A 196 -1.08 11.84 -11.17
C VAL A 196 -2.20 11.13 -11.90
N GLU A 197 -2.30 11.28 -13.21
CA GLU A 197 -3.18 10.46 -14.03
C GLU A 197 -2.84 8.96 -13.87
N PRO A 198 -3.84 8.09 -13.60
CA PRO A 198 -3.59 6.69 -13.37
C PRO A 198 -3.08 6.01 -14.62
N ILE A 199 -1.89 5.44 -14.56
CA ILE A 199 -1.39 4.56 -15.62
C ILE A 199 -1.64 3.12 -15.21
N GLN A 200 -2.60 2.49 -15.87
CA GLN A 200 -2.96 1.10 -15.63
C GLN A 200 -2.05 0.15 -16.41
N THR A 201 -1.75 -1.00 -15.82
CA THR A 201 -1.06 -2.09 -16.50
C THR A 201 -2.04 -2.85 -17.40
N THR A 202 -1.58 -3.22 -18.59
CA THR A 202 -2.30 -4.15 -19.49
C THR A 202 -2.02 -5.61 -19.15
N LYS A 203 -1.10 -5.85 -18.21
CA LYS A 203 -0.71 -7.17 -17.77
C LYS A 203 -1.87 -7.86 -17.05
N ALA A 204 -2.12 -9.12 -17.40
CA ALA A 204 -2.99 -9.99 -16.61
C ALA A 204 -2.37 -10.17 -15.22
N LEU A 205 -3.03 -9.62 -14.20
CA LEU A 205 -2.54 -9.68 -12.83
C LEU A 205 -2.78 -11.06 -12.21
N PRO A 206 -1.84 -11.56 -11.39
CA PRO A 206 -2.02 -12.83 -10.71
C PRO A 206 -3.20 -12.75 -9.74
N LYS A 207 -3.83 -13.89 -9.45
CA LYS A 207 -4.86 -13.98 -8.42
C LYS A 207 -4.22 -13.82 -7.04
N PRO A 208 -4.87 -13.13 -6.09
CA PRO A 208 -4.36 -13.05 -4.73
C PRO A 208 -4.12 -14.45 -4.18
N PRO A 209 -3.05 -14.66 -3.38
CA PRO A 209 -2.83 -15.93 -2.72
C PRO A 209 -4.07 -16.27 -1.88
N PRO A 210 -4.40 -17.56 -1.72
CA PRO A 210 -5.48 -17.97 -0.82
C PRO A 210 -5.25 -17.30 0.52
N ARG A 211 -6.25 -16.58 1.04
CA ARG A 211 -6.17 -16.05 2.39
C ARG A 211 -6.04 -17.27 3.31
N ILE A 212 -4.88 -17.44 3.93
CA ILE A 212 -4.79 -18.20 5.17
C ILE A 212 -5.64 -17.34 6.12
N ARG A 213 -6.89 -17.75 6.35
CA ARG A 213 -7.70 -17.15 7.41
C ARG A 213 -6.85 -17.31 8.68
N ASP A 214 -6.35 -16.22 9.24
CA ASP A 214 -5.99 -16.24 10.65
C ASP A 214 -7.28 -16.62 11.36
N HIS A 215 -7.25 -17.74 12.08
CA HIS A 215 -8.42 -18.34 12.71
C HIS A 215 -9.07 -17.41 13.76
N ASP A 216 -8.39 -16.32 14.09
CA ASP A 216 -8.73 -15.35 15.13
C ASP A 216 -9.60 -14.18 14.64
N ASP A 217 -9.90 -14.08 13.34
CA ASP A 217 -10.67 -12.96 12.76
C ASP A 217 -12.11 -13.34 12.33
N ASP A 218 -12.56 -14.58 12.57
CA ASP A 218 -13.97 -14.91 12.35
C ASP A 218 -14.80 -14.52 13.58
N LEU A 219 -15.92 -13.81 13.33
CA LEU A 219 -16.85 -13.38 14.36
C LEU A 219 -17.29 -14.57 15.24
N TYR A 220 -17.40 -15.76 14.63
CA TYR A 220 -17.67 -17.03 15.30
C TYR A 220 -16.64 -17.41 16.38
N SER A 221 -15.34 -17.28 16.08
CA SER A 221 -14.28 -17.57 17.04
C SER A 221 -14.18 -16.49 18.12
N ALA A 222 -14.43 -15.22 17.76
CA ALA A 222 -14.42 -14.10 18.70
C ALA A 222 -15.53 -14.18 19.78
N ILE A 223 -16.65 -14.84 19.48
CA ILE A 223 -17.77 -15.05 20.41
C ILE A 223 -17.72 -16.42 21.12
N GLY A 224 -16.61 -17.16 21.00
CA GLY A 224 -16.39 -18.40 21.75
C GLY A 224 -16.84 -19.69 21.05
N GLY A 225 -16.82 -19.73 19.71
CA GLY A 225 -17.13 -20.90 18.88
C GLY A 225 -16.41 -22.18 19.32
N ASP A 226 -17.15 -23.20 19.73
CA ASP A 226 -16.66 -24.51 20.17
C ASP A 226 -16.83 -25.62 19.10
N GLY A 227 -17.29 -25.26 17.90
CA GLY A 227 -17.67 -26.15 16.82
C GLY A 227 -19.19 -26.25 16.60
N GLY A 228 -20.01 -25.81 17.58
CA GLY A 228 -21.46 -25.70 17.45
C GLY A 228 -21.95 -24.30 17.02
N PRO A 229 -23.16 -24.15 16.48
CA PRO A 229 -23.71 -22.85 16.10
C PRO A 229 -23.92 -21.93 17.31
N ILE A 230 -23.57 -20.66 17.18
CA ILE A 230 -23.71 -19.64 18.24
C ILE A 230 -24.87 -18.70 17.93
N TYR A 231 -25.78 -18.57 18.88
CA TYR A 231 -26.91 -17.65 18.78
C TYR A 231 -26.44 -16.20 18.91
N LEU A 232 -26.83 -15.36 17.96
CA LEU A 232 -26.58 -13.91 18.00
C LEU A 232 -27.79 -13.15 18.54
N SER A 233 -28.88 -13.13 17.77
CA SER A 233 -30.14 -12.45 18.10
C SER A 233 -31.20 -12.73 17.02
N ASP A 234 -32.47 -12.67 17.40
CA ASP A 234 -33.64 -12.71 16.49
C ASP A 234 -33.65 -13.92 15.53
N GLY A 235 -33.44 -15.11 16.06
CA GLY A 235 -33.42 -16.35 15.26
C GLY A 235 -32.13 -16.59 14.48
N VAL A 236 -31.19 -15.65 14.49
CA VAL A 236 -29.93 -15.75 13.74
C VAL A 236 -28.84 -16.47 14.55
N TRP A 237 -28.24 -17.45 13.90
CA TRP A 237 -27.14 -18.28 14.37
C TRP A 237 -25.91 -18.11 13.48
N LEU A 238 -24.74 -18.02 14.07
CA LEU A 238 -23.45 -18.11 13.40
C LEU A 238 -22.92 -19.53 13.45
N THR A 239 -22.50 -20.07 12.32
CA THR A 239 -21.88 -21.39 12.20
C THR A 239 -20.36 -21.30 12.07
N SER A 240 -19.67 -22.40 12.35
CA SER A 240 -18.20 -22.48 12.35
C SER A 240 -17.53 -22.31 10.98
N ASP A 241 -18.32 -22.31 9.90
CA ASP A 241 -17.90 -21.99 8.53
C ASP A 241 -17.97 -20.48 8.21
N GLY A 242 -18.47 -19.67 9.15
CA GLY A 242 -18.67 -18.22 8.99
C GLY A 242 -20.00 -17.84 8.35
N GLY A 243 -20.93 -18.81 8.21
CA GLY A 243 -22.30 -18.58 7.77
C GLY A 243 -23.17 -17.96 8.86
N ALA A 244 -24.06 -17.04 8.48
CA ALA A 244 -25.15 -16.58 9.32
C ALA A 244 -26.45 -17.23 8.82
N HIS A 245 -27.15 -17.93 9.69
CA HIS A 245 -28.36 -18.67 9.39
C HIS A 245 -29.50 -18.21 10.30
N ASP A 246 -30.62 -17.85 9.71
CA ASP A 246 -31.87 -17.67 10.45
C ASP A 246 -32.54 -19.04 10.60
N TRP A 247 -32.58 -19.55 11.84
CA TRP A 247 -33.32 -20.75 12.21
C TRP A 247 -34.54 -20.42 13.08
N GLY A 248 -34.94 -19.14 13.10
CA GLY A 248 -36.04 -18.59 13.88
C GLY A 248 -37.43 -18.72 13.23
N ARG A 249 -37.75 -19.88 12.67
CA ARG A 249 -39.08 -20.51 12.50
C ARG A 249 -38.97 -21.71 11.57
#